data_AF-A0A1H6TVG5-F1
#
_entry.id   AF-A0A1H6TVG5-F1
#
_cell.length_a   1.000
_cell.length_b   1.000
_cell.length_c   1.000
_cell.angle_alpha   90.00
_cell.angle_beta   90.00
_cell.angle_gamma   90.00
#
_symmetry.space_group_name_H-M   'P 1'
#
loop_
_entity.id
_entity.type
_entity.pdbx_description
1 polymer ?
#
loop_
_entity_poly.entity_id
_entity_poly.type
_entity_poly.pdbx_seq_one_letter_code
_entity_poly.pdbx_strand_id
1 'polypeptide(L)'
;MPVVKSRICCYLVALKTQMAYYITLFSPDTYQTFTETERSISGFRESQKTQANAIKKGDKLIAYVTKLSRWVGILEVTGDYFISNTPVYSSEDIYTLRFPVKEIVWLPLDQALPVDDEECWTSLSFTKNLPKKSVAWTNMVRGNLRRFEEEDGNWIESYLKRQLSTPKRFPLSESDNRKLVTLTVKTQESKEVEVSVPTKEEQEFSPKSEKEDVRESIRVQAMLSRIGERMKLKIWLPKSDRQRVLAVWKPETDSLLTTLPLNYDTITLRTIENIDVLWIKGRSIVRAFEVEHTTSIYSGILRMADLMALQPNLDISAHIVAPAERREKVLQEISRPVFALLEKGPLKESCTFISYEAVTELSLEKRLEYMNDKVLDEYQERAGDLD
;
A
#
# COMPACT_ATOMS: atom_id res chain seq x y z
N MET A 1 71.76 14.41 -33.04
CA MET A 1 70.83 15.05 -34.00
C MET A 1 69.48 14.33 -33.92
N PRO A 2 68.39 15.05 -33.61
CA PRO A 2 67.04 14.52 -33.36
C PRO A 2 66.08 14.77 -34.54
N VAL A 3 65.24 13.80 -34.91
CA VAL A 3 64.14 13.91 -35.90
C VAL A 3 63.21 12.70 -35.61
N VAL A 4 61.88 12.73 -35.44
CA VAL A 4 60.82 13.75 -35.54
C VAL A 4 59.58 13.29 -34.75
N LYS A 5 58.90 14.29 -34.19
CA LYS A 5 57.51 14.43 -33.73
C LYS A 5 56.52 13.30 -34.06
N SER A 6 55.75 12.90 -33.06
CA SER A 6 54.30 12.69 -33.22
C SER A 6 53.57 13.32 -32.03
N ARG A 7 52.83 14.40 -32.33
CA ARG A 7 51.88 15.04 -31.42
C ARG A 7 50.66 14.13 -31.34
N ILE A 8 50.48 13.44 -30.22
CA ILE A 8 49.16 12.89 -29.88
C ILE A 8 48.35 14.03 -29.27
N CYS A 9 47.46 14.55 -30.10
CA CYS A 9 46.49 15.57 -29.78
C CYS A 9 45.55 15.07 -28.68
N CYS A 10 45.47 15.81 -27.58
CA CYS A 10 44.49 15.63 -26.52
C CYS A 10 43.06 15.73 -27.08
N TYR A 11 42.38 14.59 -27.22
CA TYR A 11 40.92 14.55 -27.19
C TYR A 11 40.48 14.09 -25.80
N LEU A 12 40.57 15.02 -24.84
CA LEU A 12 39.74 14.96 -23.64
C LEU A 12 38.33 15.36 -24.09
N VAL A 13 37.57 14.39 -24.60
CA VAL A 13 36.12 14.51 -24.64
C VAL A 13 35.70 14.64 -23.18
N ALA A 14 35.35 15.84 -22.77
CA ALA A 14 34.63 16.06 -21.54
C ALA A 14 33.35 15.23 -21.63
N LEU A 15 33.34 14.06 -20.99
CA LEU A 15 32.14 13.30 -20.70
C LEU A 15 31.20 14.26 -19.96
N LYS A 16 30.27 14.90 -20.68
CA LYS A 16 29.08 15.46 -20.06
C LYS A 16 28.46 14.29 -19.32
N THR A 17 28.59 14.28 -18.00
CA THR A 17 27.82 13.37 -17.15
C THR A 17 26.36 13.59 -17.49
N GLN A 18 25.78 12.64 -18.21
CA GLN A 18 24.40 12.67 -18.66
C GLN A 18 23.52 12.63 -17.40
N MET A 19 22.72 13.68 -17.19
CA MET A 19 21.84 13.79 -16.02
C MET A 19 20.84 12.64 -16.04
N ALA A 20 20.74 11.90 -14.95
CA ALA A 20 19.77 10.83 -14.81
C ALA A 20 18.48 11.32 -14.17
N TYR A 21 17.38 10.61 -14.44
CA TYR A 21 16.07 10.88 -13.88
C TYR A 21 15.66 9.73 -12.96
N TYR A 22 15.15 10.08 -11.79
CA TYR A 22 14.65 9.15 -10.80
C TYR A 22 13.25 9.57 -10.37
N ILE A 23 12.41 8.61 -9.97
CA ILE A 23 11.10 8.93 -9.41
C ILE A 23 11.18 9.28 -7.92
N THR A 24 10.41 10.26 -7.49
CA THR A 24 10.10 10.51 -6.07
C THR A 24 8.58 10.53 -5.89
N LEU A 25 8.11 9.73 -4.93
CA LEU A 25 6.69 9.49 -4.68
C LEU A 25 6.23 10.32 -3.49
N PHE A 26 5.10 10.97 -3.66
CA PHE A 26 4.38 11.70 -2.63
C PHE A 26 3.00 11.08 -2.44
N SER A 27 2.55 10.98 -1.19
CA SER A 27 1.13 10.93 -0.89
C SER A 27 0.55 12.35 -1.00
N PRO A 28 -0.77 12.53 -1.04
CA PRO A 28 -1.35 13.86 -0.98
C PRO A 28 -0.88 14.67 0.25
N ASP A 29 -0.73 14.00 1.39
CA ASP A 29 -0.31 14.63 2.64
C ASP A 29 1.14 15.09 2.55
N THR A 30 2.07 14.20 2.16
CA THR A 30 3.48 14.59 2.03
C THR A 30 3.70 15.59 0.89
N TYR A 31 2.90 15.55 -0.18
CA TYR A 31 2.89 16.58 -1.21
C TYR A 31 2.50 17.94 -0.63
N GLN A 32 1.43 17.99 0.16
CA GLN A 32 0.97 19.23 0.77
C GLN A 32 1.99 19.78 1.76
N THR A 33 2.48 18.95 2.69
CA THR A 33 3.51 19.37 3.64
C THR A 33 4.76 19.85 2.92
N PHE A 34 5.25 19.11 1.91
CA PHE A 34 6.40 19.55 1.13
C PHE A 34 6.13 20.89 0.43
N THR A 35 4.93 21.08 -0.12
CA THR A 35 4.50 22.33 -0.76
C THR A 35 4.58 23.53 0.19
N GLU A 36 4.32 23.32 1.48
CA GLU A 36 4.36 24.35 2.52
C GLU A 36 5.78 24.66 3.03
N THR A 37 6.77 23.81 2.70
CA THR A 37 8.19 24.07 3.00
C THR A 37 8.89 24.93 1.93
N GLU A 38 10.17 25.24 2.14
CA GLU A 38 11.04 25.83 1.10
C GLU A 38 11.33 24.88 -0.08
N ARG A 39 10.92 23.62 0.00
CA ARG A 39 11.16 22.57 -1.02
C ARG A 39 12.64 22.38 -1.36
N SER A 40 13.49 22.55 -0.35
CA SER A 40 14.95 22.45 -0.44
C SER A 40 15.51 21.09 -0.01
N ILE A 41 14.68 20.23 0.61
CA ILE A 41 15.11 18.92 1.13
C ILE A 41 14.06 17.84 0.83
N SER A 42 14.40 16.88 -0.03
CA SER A 42 13.54 15.72 -0.33
C SER A 42 13.90 14.55 0.60
N GLY A 43 12.90 13.95 1.25
CA GLY A 43 13.08 12.87 2.22
C GLY A 43 12.70 11.50 1.68
N PHE A 44 13.38 10.47 2.19
CA PHE A 44 13.29 9.07 1.83
C PHE A 44 13.53 8.21 3.08
N ARG A 45 13.08 6.95 3.06
CA ARG A 45 13.34 5.99 4.13
C ARG A 45 14.78 5.50 4.05
N GLU A 46 15.37 5.12 5.19
CA GLU A 46 16.73 4.57 5.19
C GLU A 46 16.85 3.24 4.41
N SER A 47 15.76 2.49 4.24
CA SER A 47 15.73 1.29 3.39
C SER A 47 16.13 1.59 1.93
N GLN A 48 15.96 2.83 1.48
CA GLN A 48 16.25 3.30 0.12
C GLN A 48 17.71 3.70 -0.09
N LYS A 49 18.58 3.50 0.92
CA LYS A 49 19.99 3.88 0.87
C LYS A 49 20.72 3.26 -0.32
N THR A 50 20.40 2.02 -0.68
CA THR A 50 21.01 1.33 -1.82
C THR A 50 20.72 2.06 -3.13
N GLN A 51 19.48 2.51 -3.34
CA GLN A 51 19.06 3.27 -4.51
C GLN A 51 19.63 4.69 -4.47
N ALA A 52 19.65 5.32 -3.29
CA ALA A 52 20.21 6.66 -3.08
C ALA A 52 21.69 6.76 -3.47
N ASN A 53 22.48 5.69 -3.26
CA ASN A 53 23.90 5.64 -3.66
C ASN A 53 24.14 5.83 -5.17
N ALA A 54 23.14 5.56 -6.01
CA ALA A 54 23.26 5.72 -7.46
C ALA A 54 23.06 7.17 -7.93
N ILE A 55 22.48 8.02 -7.07
CA ILE A 55 22.07 9.39 -7.40
C ILE A 55 23.23 10.34 -7.17
N LYS A 56 23.43 11.27 -8.11
CA LYS A 56 24.51 12.25 -8.07
C LYS A 56 23.96 13.67 -8.17
N LYS A 57 24.77 14.63 -7.75
CA LYS A 57 24.50 16.06 -8.00
C LYS A 57 24.24 16.30 -9.49
N GLY A 58 23.15 17.00 -9.80
CA GLY A 58 22.66 17.30 -11.14
C GLY A 58 21.63 16.30 -11.67
N ASP A 59 21.45 15.14 -11.03
CA ASP A 59 20.34 14.24 -11.34
C ASP A 59 19.00 14.86 -10.91
N LYS A 60 17.92 14.42 -11.52
CA LYS A 60 16.57 14.98 -11.29
C LYS A 60 15.64 13.95 -10.70
N LEU A 61 14.88 14.38 -9.69
CA LEU A 61 13.79 13.64 -9.09
C LEU A 61 12.47 14.13 -9.70
N ILE A 62 11.79 13.25 -10.43
CA ILE A 62 10.47 13.48 -11.02
C ILE A 62 9.42 13.15 -9.96
N ALA A 63 8.71 14.17 -9.49
CA ALA A 63 7.75 14.06 -8.41
C ALA A 63 6.38 13.56 -8.91
N TYR A 64 5.86 12.55 -8.20
CA TYR A 64 4.62 11.86 -8.55
C TYR A 64 3.72 11.70 -7.32
N VAL A 65 2.45 12.05 -7.44
CA VAL A 65 1.45 11.84 -6.38
C VAL A 65 0.68 10.56 -6.64
N THR A 66 0.87 9.56 -5.78
CA THR A 66 0.39 8.17 -5.99
C THR A 66 -1.13 8.08 -6.09
N LYS A 67 -1.85 8.52 -5.05
CA LYS A 67 -3.32 8.45 -4.97
C LYS A 67 -4.06 9.14 -6.12
N LEU A 68 -3.45 10.18 -6.68
CA LEU A 68 -4.01 10.97 -7.79
C LEU A 68 -3.46 10.58 -9.16
N SER A 69 -2.42 9.75 -9.19
CA SER A 69 -1.72 9.31 -10.40
C SER A 69 -1.24 10.46 -11.29
N ARG A 70 -0.57 11.44 -10.69
CA ARG A 70 -0.16 12.68 -11.36
C ARG A 70 1.31 13.00 -11.17
N TRP A 71 1.96 13.46 -12.24
CA TRP A 71 3.29 14.08 -12.20
C TRP A 71 3.15 15.55 -11.80
N VAL A 72 3.75 15.92 -10.68
CA VAL A 72 3.56 17.24 -10.04
C VAL A 72 4.79 18.13 -10.14
N GLY A 73 5.99 17.60 -10.34
CA GLY A 73 7.17 18.43 -10.26
C GLY A 73 8.48 17.76 -10.64
N ILE A 74 9.54 18.57 -10.60
CA ILE A 74 10.92 18.20 -10.90
C ILE A 74 11.81 18.89 -9.86
N LEU A 75 12.63 18.09 -9.19
CA LEU A 75 13.60 18.55 -8.21
C LEU A 75 15.00 18.18 -8.71
N GLU A 76 15.92 19.13 -8.80
CA GLU A 76 17.32 18.87 -9.14
C GLU A 76 18.12 18.58 -7.86
N VAL A 77 18.87 17.48 -7.83
CA VAL A 77 19.72 17.11 -6.70
C VAL A 77 20.96 18.01 -6.67
N THR A 78 21.18 18.70 -5.56
CA THR A 78 22.25 19.72 -5.44
C THR A 78 23.49 19.25 -4.68
N GLY A 79 23.42 18.08 -4.05
CA GLY A 79 24.49 17.47 -3.26
C GLY A 79 24.18 16.03 -2.88
N ASP A 80 25.11 15.40 -2.15
CA ASP A 80 24.97 14.02 -1.69
C ASP A 80 23.86 13.89 -0.65
N TYR A 81 23.31 12.67 -0.51
CA TYR A 81 22.33 12.43 0.54
C TYR A 81 22.98 12.43 1.92
N PHE A 82 22.20 12.76 2.93
CA PHE A 82 22.58 12.71 4.34
C PHE A 82 21.45 12.10 5.18
N ILE A 83 21.78 11.63 6.38
CA ILE A 83 20.77 11.15 7.34
C ILE A 83 20.51 12.27 8.35
N SER A 84 19.23 12.59 8.58
CA SER A 84 18.80 13.55 9.60
C SER A 84 17.46 13.15 10.19
N ASN A 85 17.39 13.14 11.51
CA ASN A 85 16.18 12.84 12.29
C ASN A 85 15.38 14.11 12.64
N THR A 86 15.76 15.27 12.12
CA THR A 86 15.03 16.53 12.37
C THR A 86 13.71 16.51 11.61
N PRO A 87 12.54 16.46 12.26
CA PRO A 87 11.28 16.22 11.55
C PRO A 87 10.95 17.31 10.52
N VAL A 88 10.52 16.91 9.31
CA VAL A 88 10.10 17.82 8.22
C VAL A 88 8.67 17.56 7.79
N TYR A 89 8.28 16.29 7.64
CA TYR A 89 6.94 15.92 7.13
C TYR A 89 5.89 15.72 8.22
N SER A 90 6.29 15.24 9.40
CA SER A 90 5.39 14.99 10.54
C SER A 90 6.20 14.93 11.83
N SER A 91 5.56 14.89 13.00
CA SER A 91 6.25 14.73 14.28
C SER A 91 7.01 13.40 14.42
N GLU A 92 6.57 12.36 13.70
CA GLU A 92 7.21 11.05 13.62
C GLU A 92 7.76 10.82 12.20
N ASP A 93 8.67 11.70 11.76
CA ASP A 93 9.21 11.69 10.40
C ASP A 93 10.12 10.48 10.16
N ILE A 94 9.62 9.52 9.40
CA ILE A 94 10.33 8.30 8.98
C ILE A 94 11.21 8.50 7.72
N TYR A 95 11.20 9.70 7.12
CA TYR A 95 11.94 10.05 5.91
C TYR A 95 13.29 10.71 6.25
N THR A 96 14.11 9.97 6.99
CA THR A 96 15.38 10.46 7.57
C THR A 96 16.53 10.51 6.55
N LEU A 97 16.47 9.75 5.44
CA LEU A 97 17.43 9.84 4.34
C LEU A 97 17.04 11.00 3.43
N ARG A 98 17.91 11.98 3.26
CA ARG A 98 17.56 13.26 2.64
C ARG A 98 18.52 13.68 1.56
N PHE A 99 17.97 14.24 0.49
CA PHE A 99 18.73 14.93 -0.55
C PHE A 99 18.50 16.44 -0.47
N PRO A 100 19.57 17.26 -0.52
CA PRO A 100 19.41 18.68 -0.77
C PRO A 100 19.01 18.86 -2.25
N VAL A 101 17.88 19.52 -2.47
CA VAL A 101 17.29 19.67 -3.80
C VAL A 101 16.98 21.12 -4.12
N LYS A 102 16.87 21.40 -5.42
CA LYS A 102 16.37 22.67 -5.94
C LYS A 102 15.11 22.39 -6.76
N GLU A 103 14.04 23.10 -6.45
CA GLU A 103 12.83 23.06 -7.27
C GLU A 103 13.11 23.62 -8.69
N ILE A 104 12.77 22.83 -9.70
CA ILE A 104 12.76 23.24 -11.11
C ILE A 104 11.32 23.45 -11.59
N VAL A 105 10.41 22.55 -11.19
CA VAL A 105 8.97 22.66 -11.45
C VAL A 105 8.23 22.14 -10.22
N TRP A 106 7.19 22.86 -9.79
CA TRP A 106 6.20 22.36 -8.83
C TRP A 106 4.82 22.89 -9.19
N LEU A 107 3.88 22.00 -9.51
CA LEU A 107 2.56 22.33 -10.02
C LEU A 107 1.49 22.08 -8.96
N PRO A 108 0.42 22.90 -8.91
CA PRO A 108 -0.76 22.56 -8.13
C PRO A 108 -1.42 21.30 -8.71
N LEU A 109 -2.12 20.54 -7.86
CA LEU A 109 -2.70 19.24 -8.23
C LEU A 109 -3.66 19.32 -9.43
N ASP A 110 -4.37 20.43 -9.60
CA ASP A 110 -5.29 20.67 -10.72
C ASP A 110 -4.59 21.02 -12.05
N GLN A 111 -3.27 21.18 -12.04
CA GLN A 111 -2.43 21.40 -13.23
C GLN A 111 -1.38 20.31 -13.41
N ALA A 112 -1.23 19.41 -12.44
CA ALA A 112 -0.34 18.28 -12.52
C ALA A 112 -0.80 17.29 -13.60
N LEU A 113 0.15 16.71 -14.33
CA LEU A 113 -0.11 15.85 -15.48
C LEU A 113 -0.60 14.47 -15.03
N PRO A 114 -1.85 14.07 -15.34
CA PRO A 114 -2.32 12.71 -15.09
C PRO A 114 -1.59 11.71 -15.98
N VAL A 115 -1.22 10.55 -15.44
CA VAL A 115 -0.57 9.48 -16.23
C VAL A 115 -1.48 8.96 -17.35
N ASP A 116 -2.79 8.96 -17.13
CA ASP A 116 -3.79 8.47 -18.09
C ASP A 116 -4.19 9.50 -19.17
N ASP A 117 -3.68 10.73 -19.08
CA ASP A 117 -3.76 11.71 -20.17
C ASP A 117 -3.18 11.10 -21.45
N GLU A 118 -3.82 11.37 -22.59
CA GLU A 118 -3.49 10.74 -23.86
C GLU A 118 -2.08 11.06 -24.34
N GLU A 119 -1.60 12.30 -24.15
CA GLU A 119 -0.26 12.71 -24.54
C GLU A 119 0.78 12.00 -23.66
N CYS A 120 0.51 11.89 -22.36
CA CYS A 120 1.36 11.17 -21.41
C CYS A 120 1.43 9.67 -21.73
N TRP A 121 0.27 9.03 -21.83
CA TRP A 121 0.16 7.58 -22.02
C TRP A 121 0.79 7.07 -23.32
N THR A 122 0.74 7.88 -24.39
CA THR A 122 1.30 7.48 -25.69
C THR A 122 2.79 7.79 -25.82
N SER A 123 3.33 8.65 -24.97
CA SER A 123 4.72 9.09 -25.04
C SER A 123 5.68 8.24 -24.19
N LEU A 124 5.24 7.77 -23.03
CA LEU A 124 6.14 7.08 -22.09
C LEU A 124 6.34 5.60 -22.46
N SER A 125 7.59 5.14 -22.42
CA SER A 125 7.99 3.79 -22.81
C SER A 125 7.25 2.70 -22.04
N PHE A 126 6.93 2.95 -20.77
CA PHE A 126 6.24 2.02 -19.87
C PHE A 126 4.71 2.09 -19.92
N THR A 127 4.12 2.95 -20.77
CA THR A 127 2.66 3.05 -20.97
C THR A 127 2.23 2.90 -22.45
N LYS A 128 3.03 3.39 -23.41
CA LYS A 128 2.66 3.49 -24.84
C LYS A 128 2.23 2.19 -25.50
N ASN A 129 2.78 1.06 -25.05
CA ASN A 129 2.47 -0.28 -25.59
C ASN A 129 1.41 -1.02 -24.78
N LEU A 130 0.76 -0.36 -23.81
CA LEU A 130 -0.25 -0.95 -22.93
C LEU A 130 -1.65 -0.44 -23.28
N PRO A 131 -2.69 -1.30 -23.14
CA PRO A 131 -4.08 -0.84 -23.19
C PRO A 131 -4.34 0.22 -22.11
N LYS A 132 -5.14 1.26 -22.39
CA LYS A 132 -5.43 2.40 -21.47
C LYS A 132 -5.90 2.03 -20.05
N LYS A 133 -6.44 0.82 -19.84
CA LYS A 133 -6.88 0.33 -18.52
C LYS A 133 -5.92 -0.66 -17.87
N SER A 134 -4.75 -0.86 -18.46
CA SER A 134 -3.72 -1.74 -17.92
C SER A 134 -3.16 -1.16 -16.64
N VAL A 135 -2.90 -2.03 -15.66
CA VAL A 135 -2.19 -1.67 -14.42
C VAL A 135 -0.70 -1.98 -14.50
N ALA A 136 -0.21 -2.53 -15.61
CA ALA A 136 1.19 -2.97 -15.72
C ALA A 136 2.21 -1.82 -15.65
N TRP A 137 1.81 -0.60 -16.04
CA TRP A 137 2.65 0.59 -15.92
C TRP A 137 2.95 0.96 -14.46
N THR A 138 2.09 0.56 -13.51
CA THR A 138 2.22 0.93 -12.09
C THR A 138 3.54 0.47 -11.49
N ASN A 139 4.18 -0.55 -12.06
CA ASN A 139 5.52 -0.97 -11.67
C ASN A 139 6.54 0.17 -11.64
N MET A 140 6.42 1.17 -12.53
CA MET A 140 7.31 2.33 -12.54
C MET A 140 7.12 3.23 -11.30
N VAL A 141 5.90 3.30 -10.78
CA VAL A 141 5.50 4.21 -9.69
C VAL A 141 5.28 3.49 -8.34
N ARG A 142 5.77 2.25 -8.19
CA ARG A 142 5.63 1.44 -6.96
C ARG A 142 6.75 1.63 -5.94
N GLY A 143 7.85 2.27 -6.31
CA GLY A 143 9.01 2.46 -5.44
C GLY A 143 9.70 3.78 -5.69
N ASN A 144 10.23 4.38 -4.63
CA ASN A 144 11.03 5.59 -4.71
C ASN A 144 12.39 5.32 -5.36
N LEU A 145 12.99 6.37 -5.91
CA LEU A 145 14.36 6.38 -6.44
C LEU A 145 14.62 5.34 -7.56
N ARG A 146 13.55 4.86 -8.21
CA ARG A 146 13.68 4.08 -9.44
C ARG A 146 14.12 5.00 -10.57
N ARG A 147 15.13 4.56 -11.32
CA ARG A 147 15.65 5.28 -12.49
C ARG A 147 14.68 5.15 -13.67
N PHE A 148 14.43 6.26 -14.36
CA PHE A 148 13.73 6.29 -15.64
C PHE A 148 14.68 5.99 -16.81
N GLU A 149 14.11 5.50 -17.91
CA GLU A 149 14.74 5.62 -19.21
C GLU A 149 14.93 7.10 -19.54
N GLU A 150 16.03 7.42 -20.22
CA GLU A 150 16.39 8.82 -20.48
C GLU A 150 15.35 9.55 -21.33
N GLU A 151 14.78 8.86 -22.32
CA GLU A 151 13.71 9.39 -23.18
C GLU A 151 12.47 9.79 -22.36
N ASP A 152 12.06 8.94 -21.40
CA ASP A 152 10.89 9.19 -20.56
C ASP A 152 11.13 10.38 -19.63
N GLY A 153 12.29 10.42 -18.97
CA GLY A 153 12.66 11.53 -18.09
C GLY A 153 12.73 12.87 -18.82
N ASN A 154 13.36 12.89 -20.00
CA ASN A 154 13.43 14.07 -20.86
C ASN A 154 12.05 14.53 -21.33
N TRP A 155 11.17 13.60 -21.68
CA TRP A 155 9.82 13.92 -22.12
C TRP A 155 8.99 14.53 -20.98
N ILE A 156 8.98 13.89 -19.79
CA ILE A 156 8.25 14.39 -18.62
C ILE A 156 8.80 15.77 -18.24
N GLU A 157 10.13 15.94 -18.20
CA GLU A 157 10.72 17.24 -17.88
C GLU A 157 10.27 18.33 -18.87
N SER A 158 10.32 18.02 -20.16
CA SER A 158 9.91 18.95 -21.21
C SER A 158 8.43 19.32 -21.07
N TYR A 159 7.56 18.35 -20.77
CA TYR A 159 6.14 18.58 -20.56
C TYR A 159 5.89 19.48 -19.34
N LEU A 160 6.44 19.11 -18.17
CA LEU A 160 6.21 19.86 -16.94
C LEU A 160 6.78 21.29 -17.00
N LYS A 161 7.90 21.51 -17.71
CA LYS A 161 8.38 22.87 -17.99
C LYS A 161 7.45 23.66 -18.89
N ARG A 162 6.87 23.04 -19.94
CA ARG A 162 5.85 23.71 -20.76
C ARG A 162 4.66 24.15 -19.91
N GLN A 163 4.25 23.31 -18.97
CA GLN A 163 3.12 23.57 -18.08
C GLN A 163 3.30 24.83 -17.21
N LEU A 164 4.53 25.21 -16.86
CA LEU A 164 4.80 26.50 -16.17
C LEU A 164 4.53 27.72 -17.06
N SER A 165 4.76 27.60 -18.37
CA SER A 165 4.57 28.69 -19.32
C SER A 165 3.16 28.74 -19.93
N THR A 166 2.56 27.56 -20.13
CA THR A 166 1.26 27.39 -20.79
C THR A 166 0.43 26.36 -19.99
N PRO A 167 -0.21 26.77 -18.88
CA PRO A 167 -0.86 25.83 -17.98
C PRO A 167 -2.13 25.21 -18.58
N LYS A 168 -2.16 23.87 -18.71
CA LYS A 168 -3.37 23.09 -19.00
C LYS A 168 -4.02 22.59 -17.71
N ARG A 169 -5.28 22.93 -17.44
CA ARG A 169 -5.96 22.41 -16.24
C ARG A 169 -6.46 20.97 -16.45
N PHE A 170 -6.28 20.18 -15.41
CA PHE A 170 -6.78 18.82 -15.20
C PHE A 170 -7.61 18.82 -13.91
N PRO A 171 -8.90 19.20 -13.96
CA PRO A 171 -9.71 19.30 -12.75
C PRO A 171 -9.76 17.99 -11.98
N LEU A 172 -9.78 18.07 -10.65
CA LEU A 172 -9.92 16.92 -9.77
C LEU A 172 -11.38 16.45 -9.78
N SER A 173 -11.59 15.15 -9.96
CA SER A 173 -12.92 14.54 -9.89
C SER A 173 -13.44 14.50 -8.44
N GLU A 174 -14.74 14.26 -8.25
CA GLU A 174 -15.27 14.00 -6.90
C GLU A 174 -14.55 12.83 -6.19
N SER A 175 -14.18 11.79 -6.94
CA SER A 175 -13.39 10.69 -6.40
C SER A 175 -12.00 11.12 -5.96
N ASP A 176 -11.34 12.02 -6.70
CA ASP A 176 -10.03 12.55 -6.33
C ASP A 176 -10.13 13.41 -5.07
N ASN A 177 -11.14 14.28 -5.00
CA ASN A 177 -11.38 15.10 -3.81
C ASN A 177 -11.64 14.24 -2.57
N ARG A 178 -12.38 13.13 -2.69
CA ARG A 178 -12.55 12.17 -1.57
C ARG A 178 -11.25 11.52 -1.11
N LYS A 179 -10.27 11.32 -2.01
CA LYS A 179 -8.94 10.80 -1.66
C LYS A 179 -8.05 11.84 -0.97
N LEU A 180 -8.37 13.12 -1.14
CA LEU A 180 -7.68 14.26 -0.51
C LEU A 180 -8.24 14.61 0.87
N VAL A 181 -9.48 14.19 1.19
CA VAL A 181 -10.05 14.41 2.52
C VAL A 181 -9.36 13.48 3.52
N THR A 182 -8.48 14.05 4.33
CA THR A 182 -7.99 13.45 5.57
C THR A 182 -9.13 13.46 6.58
N LEU A 183 -9.48 12.28 7.10
CA LEU A 183 -10.52 12.14 8.13
C LEU A 183 -9.99 12.73 9.44
N THR A 184 -10.49 13.91 9.82
CA THR A 184 -10.28 14.48 11.15
C THR A 184 -11.38 13.98 12.09
N VAL A 185 -11.00 13.21 13.11
CA VAL A 185 -11.91 12.77 14.18
C VAL A 185 -11.72 13.69 15.39
N LYS A 186 -12.80 14.31 15.86
CA LYS A 186 -12.82 15.03 17.15
C LYS A 186 -13.06 14.02 18.27
N THR A 187 -12.12 13.90 19.20
CA THR A 187 -12.32 13.22 20.49
C THR A 187 -12.88 14.20 21.52
N GLN A 188 -13.56 13.69 22.55
CA GLN A 188 -14.29 14.49 23.55
C GLN A 188 -13.40 15.35 24.48
N GLU A 189 -12.07 15.21 24.39
CA GLU A 189 -11.11 16.02 25.15
C GLU A 189 -10.12 16.71 24.22
N SER A 190 -10.61 17.70 23.47
CA SER A 190 -9.89 18.85 22.88
C SER A 190 -8.37 18.71 22.65
N LYS A 191 -7.95 17.68 21.92
CA LYS A 191 -6.69 17.63 21.19
C LYS A 191 -7.01 17.10 19.81
N GLU A 192 -6.84 17.95 18.80
CA GLU A 192 -6.88 17.54 17.41
C GLU A 192 -5.67 16.61 17.19
N VAL A 193 -5.95 15.32 16.99
CA VAL A 193 -4.92 14.34 16.63
C VAL A 193 -5.05 14.09 15.13
N GLU A 194 -4.00 14.44 14.40
CA GLU A 194 -3.89 14.21 12.96
C GLU A 194 -3.64 12.71 12.75
N VAL A 195 -4.67 11.96 12.31
CA VAL A 195 -4.56 10.51 12.10
C VAL A 195 -4.36 10.24 10.61
N SER A 196 -3.09 10.07 10.23
CA SER A 196 -2.73 9.46 8.95
C SER A 196 -3.10 7.97 8.97
N VAL A 197 -4.06 7.57 8.14
CA VAL A 197 -4.33 6.16 7.85
C VAL A 197 -3.35 5.72 6.76
N PRO A 198 -2.40 4.81 7.03
CA PRO A 198 -1.53 4.29 5.98
C PRO A 198 -2.36 3.46 5.00
N THR A 199 -2.75 4.07 3.88
CA THR A 199 -3.31 3.34 2.73
C THR A 199 -2.23 2.44 2.12
N LYS A 200 -2.64 1.24 1.65
CA LYS A 200 -1.88 0.11 1.06
C LYS A 200 -0.75 0.41 0.03
N GLU A 201 -0.40 1.66 -0.24
CA GLU A 201 0.50 2.05 -1.33
C GLU A 201 1.90 2.49 -0.88
N GLU A 202 2.17 2.58 0.43
CA GLU A 202 3.48 2.97 0.95
C GLU A 202 4.24 1.80 1.58
N GLN A 203 4.66 0.80 0.79
CA GLN A 203 5.73 -0.13 1.19
C GLN A 203 6.35 -0.83 -0.03
N GLU A 204 7.69 -0.88 -0.03
CA GLU A 204 8.53 -1.29 -1.17
C GLU A 204 8.32 -2.76 -1.53
N PHE A 205 7.99 -3.01 -2.81
CA PHE A 205 7.71 -4.34 -3.34
C PHE A 205 8.94 -5.03 -3.93
N SER A 206 9.11 -6.32 -3.62
CA SER A 206 10.05 -7.20 -4.31
C SER A 206 9.35 -7.87 -5.52
N PRO A 207 9.89 -7.83 -6.77
CA PRO A 207 9.10 -8.13 -7.96
C PRO A 207 8.87 -9.62 -8.29
N LYS A 208 9.46 -10.55 -7.54
CA LYS A 208 9.42 -11.98 -7.89
C LYS A 208 8.39 -12.81 -7.11
N SER A 209 7.91 -12.35 -5.95
CA SER A 209 6.99 -13.12 -5.11
C SER A 209 5.50 -12.83 -5.38
N GLU A 210 5.12 -11.60 -5.80
CA GLU A 210 3.71 -11.17 -5.85
C GLU A 210 2.73 -12.06 -6.62
N LYS A 211 3.12 -12.64 -7.77
CA LYS A 211 2.20 -13.49 -8.56
C LYS A 211 1.91 -14.82 -7.87
N GLU A 212 2.87 -15.32 -7.10
CA GLU A 212 2.74 -16.54 -6.33
C GLU A 212 2.03 -16.26 -5.01
N ASP A 213 2.38 -15.16 -4.33
CA ASP A 213 1.76 -14.69 -3.08
C ASP A 213 0.25 -14.37 -3.23
N VAL A 214 -0.13 -13.69 -4.34
CA VAL A 214 -1.54 -13.40 -4.64
C VAL A 214 -2.29 -14.68 -5.00
N ARG A 215 -1.62 -15.69 -5.56
CA ARG A 215 -2.24 -16.99 -5.82
C ARG A 215 -2.43 -17.78 -4.54
N GLU A 216 -1.50 -17.69 -3.61
CA GLU A 216 -1.53 -18.43 -2.35
C GLU A 216 -2.59 -17.88 -1.39
N SER A 217 -2.63 -16.55 -1.19
CA SER A 217 -3.70 -15.90 -0.41
C SER A 217 -5.11 -16.27 -0.92
N ILE A 218 -5.34 -16.26 -2.23
CA ILE A 218 -6.63 -16.66 -2.83
C ILE A 218 -6.95 -18.14 -2.59
N ARG A 219 -5.95 -19.03 -2.59
CA ARG A 219 -6.16 -20.46 -2.26
C ARG A 219 -6.56 -20.63 -0.80
N VAL A 220 -5.93 -19.90 0.10
CA VAL A 220 -6.26 -19.93 1.54
C VAL A 220 -7.67 -19.39 1.78
N GLN A 221 -8.05 -18.27 1.16
CA GLN A 221 -9.43 -17.75 1.22
C GLN A 221 -10.45 -18.79 0.71
N ALA A 222 -10.14 -19.50 -0.38
CA ALA A 222 -10.98 -20.57 -0.92
C ALA A 222 -11.09 -21.77 0.03
N MET A 223 -9.99 -22.14 0.71
CA MET A 223 -9.99 -23.20 1.74
C MET A 223 -10.87 -22.82 2.93
N LEU A 224 -10.71 -21.60 3.47
CA LEU A 224 -11.55 -21.08 4.56
C LEU A 224 -13.04 -21.06 4.16
N SER A 225 -13.33 -20.68 2.92
CA SER A 225 -14.70 -20.70 2.40
C SER A 225 -15.28 -22.11 2.37
N ARG A 226 -14.49 -23.09 1.90
CA ARG A 226 -14.89 -24.51 1.87
C ARG A 226 -15.11 -25.08 3.28
N ILE A 227 -14.25 -24.74 4.24
CA ILE A 227 -14.37 -25.21 5.63
C ILE A 227 -15.69 -24.70 6.21
N GLY A 228 -15.95 -23.38 6.14
CA GLY A 228 -17.18 -22.80 6.67
C GLY A 228 -18.45 -23.34 5.99
N GLU A 229 -18.41 -23.55 4.68
CA GLU A 229 -19.49 -24.18 3.92
C GLU A 229 -19.79 -25.60 4.41
N ARG A 230 -18.75 -26.45 4.57
CA ARG A 230 -18.92 -27.82 5.12
C ARG A 230 -19.52 -27.79 6.52
N MET A 231 -19.27 -26.74 7.29
CA MET A 231 -19.84 -26.53 8.63
C MET A 231 -21.23 -25.89 8.61
N LYS A 232 -21.86 -25.78 7.43
CA LYS A 232 -23.21 -25.21 7.19
C LYS A 232 -23.31 -23.74 7.59
N LEU A 233 -22.22 -22.99 7.50
CA LEU A 233 -22.18 -21.55 7.68
C LEU A 233 -22.36 -20.84 6.34
N LYS A 234 -22.93 -19.64 6.38
CA LYS A 234 -22.98 -18.76 5.21
C LYS A 234 -21.66 -18.02 5.11
N ILE A 235 -21.14 -17.91 3.89
CA ILE A 235 -19.86 -17.28 3.58
C ILE A 235 -20.12 -15.92 2.96
N TRP A 236 -19.36 -14.92 3.37
CA TRP A 236 -19.26 -13.67 2.64
C TRP A 236 -17.81 -13.41 2.23
N LEU A 237 -17.64 -12.86 1.03
CA LEU A 237 -16.36 -12.52 0.41
C LEU A 237 -16.41 -11.08 -0.14
N PRO A 238 -15.29 -10.33 -0.08
CA PRO A 238 -15.21 -8.97 -0.58
C PRO A 238 -15.31 -8.94 -2.10
N LYS A 239 -15.88 -7.88 -2.66
CA LYS A 239 -16.13 -7.78 -4.11
C LYS A 239 -14.84 -7.86 -4.94
N SER A 240 -13.72 -7.38 -4.41
CA SER A 240 -12.41 -7.39 -5.07
C SER A 240 -11.86 -8.81 -5.32
N ASP A 241 -12.14 -9.73 -4.40
CA ASP A 241 -11.49 -11.05 -4.37
C ASP A 241 -12.46 -12.17 -4.72
N ARG A 242 -13.77 -11.92 -4.58
CA ARG A 242 -14.85 -12.87 -4.86
C ARG A 242 -14.68 -13.63 -6.17
N GLN A 243 -14.42 -12.94 -7.29
CA GLN A 243 -14.28 -13.63 -8.58
C GLN A 243 -13.08 -14.58 -8.63
N ARG A 244 -11.97 -14.21 -7.98
CA ARG A 244 -10.74 -15.00 -7.95
C ARG A 244 -10.88 -16.21 -7.03
N VAL A 245 -11.51 -16.03 -5.87
CA VAL A 245 -11.84 -17.13 -4.94
C VAL A 245 -12.81 -18.11 -5.59
N LEU A 246 -13.84 -17.61 -6.29
CA LEU A 246 -14.82 -18.43 -7.01
C LEU A 246 -14.23 -19.26 -8.16
N ALA A 247 -13.06 -18.89 -8.67
CA ALA A 247 -12.35 -19.71 -9.65
C ALA A 247 -11.74 -20.98 -9.02
N VAL A 248 -11.53 -21.00 -7.69
CA VAL A 248 -10.90 -22.09 -6.94
C VAL A 248 -11.93 -22.86 -6.11
N TRP A 249 -12.82 -22.16 -5.41
CA TRP A 249 -13.92 -22.72 -4.64
C TRP A 249 -15.25 -22.48 -5.34
N LYS A 250 -16.05 -23.53 -5.48
CA LYS A 250 -17.39 -23.46 -6.07
C LYS A 250 -18.41 -23.65 -4.95
N PRO A 251 -19.17 -22.61 -4.56
CA PRO A 251 -20.14 -22.71 -3.51
C PRO A 251 -21.29 -23.66 -3.90
N GLU A 252 -21.80 -24.39 -2.91
CA GLU A 252 -23.10 -25.03 -2.95
C GLU A 252 -24.23 -23.98 -2.97
N THR A 253 -25.45 -24.43 -3.24
CA THR A 253 -26.59 -23.51 -3.38
C THR A 253 -26.86 -22.79 -2.05
N ASP A 254 -26.90 -21.45 -2.09
CA ASP A 254 -27.23 -20.56 -0.96
C ASP A 254 -26.16 -20.42 0.16
N SER A 255 -24.93 -20.96 -0.06
CA SER A 255 -23.83 -20.82 0.90
C SER A 255 -23.13 -19.45 0.82
N LEU A 256 -22.98 -18.87 -0.37
CA LEU A 256 -22.36 -17.55 -0.58
C LEU A 256 -23.39 -16.41 -0.54
N LEU A 257 -23.18 -15.46 0.36
CA LEU A 257 -24.02 -14.27 0.50
C LEU A 257 -23.65 -13.17 -0.51
N THR A 258 -24.67 -12.65 -1.18
CA THR A 258 -24.53 -11.50 -2.08
C THR A 258 -24.45 -10.17 -1.32
N THR A 259 -25.21 -10.07 -0.22
CA THR A 259 -25.29 -8.91 0.68
C THR A 259 -25.12 -9.35 2.14
N LEU A 260 -24.35 -8.60 2.93
CA LEU A 260 -24.23 -8.84 4.37
C LEU A 260 -25.57 -8.55 5.07
N PRO A 261 -26.06 -9.43 5.96
CA PRO A 261 -27.33 -9.26 6.66
C PRO A 261 -27.23 -8.26 7.84
N LEU A 262 -26.53 -7.15 7.64
CA LEU A 262 -26.28 -6.13 8.66
C LEU A 262 -27.00 -4.82 8.30
N ASN A 263 -27.60 -4.15 9.29
CA ASN A 263 -28.31 -2.88 9.11
C ASN A 263 -27.47 -1.72 9.66
N TYR A 264 -26.52 -1.20 8.88
CA TYR A 264 -25.64 -0.09 9.29
C TYR A 264 -25.53 1.00 8.22
N ASP A 265 -24.92 2.13 8.60
CA ASP A 265 -24.57 3.19 7.65
C ASP A 265 -23.56 2.73 6.59
N THR A 266 -23.49 3.46 5.48
CA THR A 266 -22.72 3.07 4.29
C THR A 266 -21.20 3.14 4.44
N ILE A 267 -20.66 3.78 5.48
CA ILE A 267 -19.22 3.94 5.68
C ILE A 267 -18.71 2.75 6.50
N THR A 268 -19.41 2.44 7.58
CA THR A 268 -19.16 1.31 8.49
C THR A 268 -19.20 -0.04 7.77
N LEU A 269 -20.15 -0.20 6.83
CA LEU A 269 -20.24 -1.38 5.97
C LEU A 269 -19.00 -1.58 5.08
N ARG A 270 -18.33 -0.51 4.63
CA ARG A 270 -17.21 -0.64 3.68
C ARG A 270 -15.97 -1.27 4.29
N THR A 271 -15.67 -1.02 5.56
CA THR A 271 -14.51 -1.64 6.21
C THR A 271 -14.72 -3.14 6.38
N ILE A 272 -15.90 -3.52 6.89
CA ILE A 272 -16.30 -4.93 7.06
C ILE A 272 -16.40 -5.62 5.70
N GLU A 273 -16.90 -4.91 4.68
CA GLU A 273 -16.99 -5.38 3.28
C GLU A 273 -15.62 -5.60 2.60
N ASN A 274 -14.52 -5.27 3.27
CA ASN A 274 -13.18 -5.55 2.78
C ASN A 274 -12.43 -6.59 3.62
N ILE A 275 -13.07 -7.24 4.59
CA ILE A 275 -12.48 -8.42 5.26
C ILE A 275 -12.43 -9.58 4.26
N ASP A 276 -11.42 -10.43 4.31
CA ASP A 276 -11.22 -11.44 3.25
C ASP A 276 -12.27 -12.55 3.28
N VAL A 277 -12.58 -13.10 4.46
CA VAL A 277 -13.63 -14.13 4.62
C VAL A 277 -14.41 -13.88 5.90
N LEU A 278 -15.74 -13.85 5.81
CA LEU A 278 -16.62 -13.85 6.98
C LEU A 278 -17.48 -15.10 7.01
N TRP A 279 -17.59 -15.70 8.20
CA TRP A 279 -18.52 -16.79 8.47
C TRP A 279 -19.73 -16.27 9.23
N ILE A 280 -20.91 -16.61 8.73
CA ILE A 280 -22.19 -16.06 9.18
C ILE A 280 -23.12 -17.19 9.56
N LYS A 281 -23.69 -17.09 10.77
CA LYS A 281 -24.69 -18.02 11.30
C LYS A 281 -25.97 -17.25 11.58
N GLY A 282 -27.01 -17.52 10.79
CA GLY A 282 -28.25 -16.74 10.84
C GLY A 282 -28.01 -15.29 10.39
N ARG A 283 -28.03 -14.35 11.34
CA ARG A 283 -27.79 -12.92 11.10
C ARG A 283 -26.52 -12.38 11.76
N SER A 284 -25.72 -13.25 12.39
CA SER A 284 -24.54 -12.87 13.15
C SER A 284 -23.27 -13.36 12.46
N ILE A 285 -22.25 -12.51 12.43
CA ILE A 285 -20.89 -12.92 12.11
C ILE A 285 -20.38 -13.74 13.30
N VAL A 286 -19.90 -14.96 13.05
CA VAL A 286 -19.29 -15.80 14.09
C VAL A 286 -17.77 -15.74 14.04
N ARG A 287 -17.20 -15.69 12.83
CA ARG A 287 -15.75 -15.58 12.63
C ARG A 287 -15.40 -14.66 11.48
N ALA A 288 -14.30 -13.94 11.64
CA ALA A 288 -13.71 -13.07 10.64
C ALA A 288 -12.26 -13.49 10.37
N PHE A 289 -11.90 -13.62 9.10
CA PHE A 289 -10.57 -14.03 8.68
C PHE A 289 -9.98 -13.01 7.73
N GLU A 290 -8.72 -12.68 8.00
CA GLU A 290 -7.93 -11.75 7.21
C GLU A 290 -6.63 -12.46 6.79
N VAL A 291 -6.46 -12.66 5.49
CA VAL A 291 -5.40 -13.51 4.93
C VAL A 291 -4.21 -12.64 4.53
N GLU A 292 -3.14 -12.70 5.32
CA GLU A 292 -1.97 -11.83 5.21
C GLU A 292 -0.73 -12.60 4.73
N HIS A 293 -0.34 -12.40 3.46
CA HIS A 293 0.82 -13.10 2.90
C HIS A 293 2.10 -12.27 2.87
N THR A 294 2.08 -11.06 2.30
CA THR A 294 3.34 -10.34 2.03
C THR A 294 3.48 -8.95 2.63
N THR A 295 2.46 -8.10 2.80
CA THR A 295 2.78 -6.70 3.14
C THR A 295 1.77 -5.87 3.94
N SER A 296 0.77 -6.44 4.65
CA SER A 296 -0.14 -5.55 5.39
C SER A 296 -0.74 -6.05 6.70
N ILE A 297 0.03 -6.77 7.54
CA ILE A 297 -0.40 -7.23 8.87
C ILE A 297 -1.16 -6.12 9.61
N TYR A 298 -0.61 -4.89 9.60
CA TYR A 298 -1.22 -3.74 10.25
C TYR A 298 -2.59 -3.35 9.68
N SER A 299 -2.79 -3.41 8.36
CA SER A 299 -4.09 -3.09 7.74
C SER A 299 -5.15 -4.16 8.01
N GLY A 300 -4.72 -5.42 8.12
CA GLY A 300 -5.59 -6.52 8.50
C GLY A 300 -6.05 -6.39 9.95
N ILE A 301 -5.11 -6.09 10.85
CA ILE A 301 -5.38 -5.83 12.27
C ILE A 301 -6.32 -4.64 12.45
N LEU A 302 -6.12 -3.54 11.71
CA LEU A 302 -7.03 -2.38 11.78
C LEU A 302 -8.46 -2.74 11.36
N ARG A 303 -8.64 -3.55 10.31
CA ARG A 303 -9.98 -4.03 9.91
C ARG A 303 -10.65 -4.88 11.01
N MET A 304 -9.87 -5.66 11.76
CA MET A 304 -10.37 -6.39 12.92
C MET A 304 -10.72 -5.45 14.08
N ALA A 305 -9.87 -4.47 14.37
CA ALA A 305 -10.13 -3.47 15.41
C ALA A 305 -11.41 -2.66 15.10
N ASP A 306 -11.59 -2.24 13.85
CA ASP A 306 -12.80 -1.55 13.39
C ASP A 306 -14.03 -2.45 13.55
N LEU A 307 -13.95 -3.74 13.16
CA LEU A 307 -15.03 -4.69 13.35
C LEU A 307 -15.44 -4.82 14.83
N MET A 308 -14.46 -4.92 15.73
CA MET A 308 -14.70 -5.04 17.18
C MET A 308 -15.26 -3.77 17.79
N ALA A 309 -14.76 -2.60 17.38
CA ALA A 309 -15.26 -1.31 17.84
C ALA A 309 -16.71 -1.06 17.38
N LEU A 310 -17.07 -1.53 16.19
CA LEU A 310 -18.41 -1.31 15.60
C LEU A 310 -19.44 -2.34 16.07
N GLN A 311 -19.02 -3.50 16.57
CA GLN A 311 -19.90 -4.57 17.04
C GLN A 311 -19.67 -4.92 18.52
N PRO A 312 -19.73 -3.97 19.47
CA PRO A 312 -19.43 -4.23 20.88
C PRO A 312 -20.38 -5.24 21.51
N ASN A 313 -21.56 -5.50 20.91
CA ASN A 313 -22.53 -6.47 21.42
C ASN A 313 -22.42 -7.87 20.79
N LEU A 314 -21.60 -8.07 19.75
CA LEU A 314 -21.42 -9.39 19.12
C LEU A 314 -20.17 -10.10 19.67
N ASP A 315 -20.27 -11.42 19.82
CA ASP A 315 -19.16 -12.29 20.15
C ASP A 315 -18.56 -12.82 18.84
N ILE A 316 -17.61 -12.06 18.28
CA ILE A 316 -16.94 -12.38 17.01
C ILE A 316 -15.52 -12.81 17.32
N SER A 317 -15.11 -13.99 16.83
CA SER A 317 -13.69 -14.38 16.85
C SER A 317 -13.00 -13.90 15.57
N ALA A 318 -11.98 -13.07 15.72
CA ALA A 318 -11.17 -12.59 14.61
C ALA A 318 -9.87 -13.38 14.49
N HIS A 319 -9.41 -13.58 13.25
CA HIS A 319 -8.23 -14.35 12.94
C HIS A 319 -7.41 -13.66 11.84
N ILE A 320 -6.13 -13.44 12.14
CA ILE A 320 -5.14 -13.15 11.10
C ILE A 320 -4.56 -14.48 10.64
N VAL A 321 -4.75 -14.78 9.35
CA VAL A 321 -4.32 -16.02 8.73
C VAL A 321 -3.09 -15.74 7.88
N ALA A 322 -1.94 -16.31 8.22
CA ALA A 322 -0.68 -15.97 7.55
C ALA A 322 0.34 -17.13 7.60
N PRO A 323 1.42 -17.09 6.79
CA PRO A 323 2.52 -18.05 6.91
C PRO A 323 3.14 -18.06 8.31
N ALA A 324 3.64 -19.21 8.74
CA ALA A 324 4.20 -19.40 10.08
C ALA A 324 5.35 -18.41 10.41
N GLU A 325 6.12 -17.97 9.42
CA GLU A 325 7.21 -17.01 9.61
C GLU A 325 6.71 -15.63 10.06
N ARG A 326 5.43 -15.31 9.84
CA ARG A 326 4.82 -14.03 10.23
C ARG A 326 4.18 -14.07 11.62
N ARG A 327 4.08 -15.25 12.24
CA ARG A 327 3.41 -15.48 13.54
C ARG A 327 3.83 -14.47 14.59
N GLU A 328 5.12 -14.39 14.89
CA GLU A 328 5.65 -13.52 15.95
C GLU A 328 5.28 -12.05 15.70
N LYS A 329 5.45 -11.58 14.46
CA LYS A 329 5.12 -10.22 14.06
C LYS A 329 3.63 -9.92 14.22
N VAL A 330 2.75 -10.86 13.85
CA VAL A 330 1.30 -10.70 14.02
C VAL A 330 0.93 -10.59 15.50
N LEU A 331 1.43 -11.49 16.34
CA LEU A 331 1.11 -11.49 17.77
C LEU A 331 1.64 -10.24 18.49
N GLN A 332 2.82 -9.76 18.10
CA GLN A 332 3.38 -8.49 18.59
C GLN A 332 2.51 -7.28 18.20
N GLU A 333 2.09 -7.19 16.94
CA GLU A 333 1.28 -6.06 16.45
C GLU A 333 -0.13 -6.04 17.09
N ILE A 334 -0.77 -7.19 17.27
CA ILE A 334 -2.08 -7.31 17.94
C ILE A 334 -1.99 -6.87 19.42
N SER A 335 -0.83 -7.06 20.05
CA SER A 335 -0.59 -6.73 21.46
C SER A 335 -0.25 -5.26 21.70
N ARG A 336 -0.21 -4.42 20.66
CA ARG A 336 0.17 -3.02 20.81
C ARG A 336 -0.78 -2.27 21.76
N PRO A 337 -0.27 -1.38 22.63
CA PRO A 337 -1.08 -0.67 23.61
C PRO A 337 -2.27 0.11 23.03
N VAL A 338 -2.16 0.59 21.79
CA VAL A 338 -3.25 1.28 21.09
C VAL A 338 -4.50 0.42 20.92
N PHE A 339 -4.33 -0.90 20.83
CA PHE A 339 -5.43 -1.85 20.71
C PHE A 339 -5.94 -2.38 22.07
N ALA A 340 -5.40 -1.87 23.18
CA ALA A 340 -5.83 -2.25 24.53
C ALA A 340 -7.09 -1.51 24.99
N LEU A 341 -7.45 -0.40 24.34
CA LEU A 341 -8.50 0.53 24.77
C LEU A 341 -9.85 0.33 24.04
N LEU A 342 -10.11 -0.86 23.50
CA LEU A 342 -11.42 -1.18 22.91
C LEU A 342 -12.46 -1.43 24.02
N GLU A 343 -13.73 -1.10 23.77
CA GLU A 343 -14.81 -1.22 24.77
C GLU A 343 -14.93 -2.63 25.39
N LYS A 344 -14.62 -3.67 24.61
CA LYS A 344 -14.69 -5.08 25.03
C LYS A 344 -13.40 -5.64 25.62
N GLY A 345 -12.38 -4.80 25.80
CA GLY A 345 -11.06 -5.21 26.23
C GLY A 345 -10.05 -5.32 25.07
N PRO A 346 -8.79 -5.65 25.37
CA PRO A 346 -7.71 -5.64 24.40
C PRO A 346 -7.96 -6.53 23.17
N LEU A 347 -7.57 -6.06 21.98
CA LEU A 347 -7.72 -6.82 20.73
C LEU A 347 -7.07 -8.20 20.78
N LYS A 348 -5.97 -8.36 21.51
CA LYS A 348 -5.30 -9.66 21.74
C LYS A 348 -6.17 -10.74 22.39
N GLU A 349 -7.30 -10.36 22.98
CA GLU A 349 -8.24 -11.31 23.59
C GLU A 349 -9.29 -11.82 22.60
N SER A 350 -9.56 -11.05 21.53
CA SER A 350 -10.60 -11.33 20.52
C SER A 350 -10.04 -11.62 19.13
N CYS A 351 -8.75 -11.34 18.90
CA CYS A 351 -8.05 -11.58 17.65
C CYS A 351 -6.88 -12.55 17.86
N THR A 352 -6.80 -13.58 17.04
CA THR A 352 -5.81 -14.66 17.14
C THR A 352 -5.07 -14.86 15.81
N PHE A 353 -4.00 -15.63 15.85
CA PHE A 353 -3.25 -16.03 14.66
C PHE A 353 -3.61 -17.46 14.25
N ILE A 354 -3.72 -17.73 12.95
CA ILE A 354 -3.85 -19.08 12.39
C ILE A 354 -2.85 -19.23 11.24
N SER A 355 -2.07 -20.31 11.23
CA SER A 355 -1.12 -20.56 10.16
C SER A 355 -1.79 -21.11 8.89
N TYR A 356 -1.15 -20.96 7.73
CA TYR A 356 -1.63 -21.58 6.50
C TYR A 356 -1.64 -23.10 6.57
N GLU A 357 -0.67 -23.68 7.28
CA GLU A 357 -0.56 -25.11 7.53
C GLU A 357 -1.77 -25.59 8.33
N ALA A 358 -2.17 -24.84 9.36
CA ALA A 358 -3.34 -25.15 10.18
C ALA A 358 -4.65 -25.10 9.37
N VAL A 359 -4.83 -24.09 8.51
CA VAL A 359 -5.99 -24.03 7.60
C VAL A 359 -5.99 -25.22 6.63
N THR A 360 -4.81 -25.59 6.12
CA THR A 360 -4.64 -26.73 5.22
C THR A 360 -5.01 -28.03 5.92
N GLU A 361 -4.49 -28.26 7.12
CA GLU A 361 -4.80 -29.43 7.95
C GLU A 361 -6.31 -29.52 8.22
N LEU A 362 -6.91 -28.43 8.70
CA LEU A 362 -8.35 -28.38 8.98
C LEU A 362 -9.18 -28.67 7.73
N SER A 363 -8.74 -28.20 6.56
CA SER A 363 -9.46 -28.46 5.29
C SER A 363 -9.53 -29.95 4.92
N LEU A 364 -8.59 -30.76 5.41
CA LEU A 364 -8.50 -32.20 5.15
C LEU A 364 -9.35 -33.03 6.12
N GLU A 365 -9.87 -32.44 7.19
CA GLU A 365 -10.69 -33.14 8.18
C GLU A 365 -11.99 -33.66 7.54
N LYS A 366 -12.27 -34.95 7.72
CA LYS A 366 -13.41 -35.62 7.07
C LYS A 366 -14.72 -35.34 7.79
N ARG A 367 -14.67 -35.00 9.08
CA ARG A 367 -15.84 -34.85 9.94
C ARG A 367 -16.30 -33.40 10.14
N LEU A 368 -15.78 -32.43 9.38
CA LEU A 368 -16.15 -31.00 9.49
C LEU A 368 -17.66 -30.75 9.53
N GLU A 369 -18.45 -31.54 8.81
CA GLU A 369 -19.93 -31.40 8.74
C GLU A 369 -20.66 -31.65 10.06
N TYR A 370 -20.00 -32.31 11.02
CA TYR A 370 -20.51 -32.59 12.36
C TYR A 370 -19.88 -31.68 13.42
N MET A 371 -18.94 -30.81 13.02
CA MET A 371 -18.23 -29.90 13.91
C MET A 371 -18.89 -28.52 13.91
N ASN A 372 -18.62 -27.75 14.97
CA ASN A 372 -18.99 -26.34 15.03
C ASN A 372 -17.73 -25.48 14.88
N ASP A 373 -17.92 -24.16 14.73
CA ASP A 373 -16.83 -23.21 14.48
C ASP A 373 -15.74 -23.21 15.55
N LYS A 374 -16.01 -23.72 16.76
CA LYS A 374 -15.02 -23.84 17.84
C LYS A 374 -13.89 -24.83 17.55
N VAL A 375 -14.01 -25.67 16.51
CA VAL A 375 -12.86 -26.48 16.06
C VAL A 375 -11.63 -25.62 15.77
N LEU A 376 -11.82 -24.37 15.30
CA LEU A 376 -10.71 -23.45 15.06
C LEU A 376 -10.01 -22.99 16.33
N ASP A 377 -10.64 -23.16 17.50
CA ASP A 377 -10.00 -22.81 18.77
C ASP A 377 -8.81 -23.73 19.07
N GLU A 378 -8.74 -24.92 18.46
CA GLU A 378 -7.60 -25.85 18.55
C GLU A 378 -6.43 -25.47 17.62
N TYR A 379 -6.70 -24.63 16.62
CA TYR A 379 -5.76 -24.24 15.56
C TYR A 379 -5.29 -22.78 15.66
N GLN A 380 -5.85 -22.03 16.62
CA GLN A 380 -5.56 -20.62 16.81
C GLN A 380 -4.51 -20.41 17.91
N GLU A 381 -3.70 -19.37 17.74
CA GLU A 381 -2.67 -18.98 18.69
C GLU A 381 -2.94 -17.57 19.20
N ARG A 382 -2.85 -17.38 20.52
CA ARG A 382 -3.07 -16.09 21.18
C ARG A 382 -1.76 -15.41 21.47
N ALA A 383 -1.77 -14.09 21.55
CA ALA A 383 -0.55 -13.33 21.83
C ALA A 383 -0.03 -13.53 23.26
N GLY A 384 -0.82 -14.13 24.17
CA GLY A 384 -0.41 -14.53 25.51
C GLY A 384 0.23 -15.91 25.60
N ASP A 385 0.25 -16.69 24.51
CA ASP A 385 0.77 -18.06 24.50
C ASP A 385 2.28 -18.11 24.15
N LEU A 386 2.99 -16.97 24.28
CA LEU A 386 4.41 -16.80 23.93
C LEU A 386 5.38 -17.12 25.08
N ASP A 387 4.90 -17.74 26.17
CA ASP A 387 5.72 -18.13 27.32
C ASP A 387 6.43 -19.48 27.15
#